data_AF-A0A958CYI1-F1
#
_entry.id   AF-A0A958CYI1-F1
#
_cell.length_a   1.000
_cell.length_b   1.000
_cell.length_c   1.000
_cell.angle_alpha   90.00
_cell.angle_beta   90.00
_cell.angle_gamma   90.00
#
_symmetry.space_group_name_H-M   'P 1'
#
loop_
_entity.id
_entity.type
_entity.pdbx_description
1 polymer ?
#
loop_
_entity_poly.entity_id
_entity_poly.type
_entity_poly.pdbx_seq_one_letter_code
_entity_poly.pdbx_strand_id
1 'polypeptide(L)'
;MKRLLVTAILAAVLLLPLVGTASPATVNAQSGNTWTASYFNNPNWAGNPVLIQTVPFIAFNWGFGSPGAGVPVDNFTARFDSQVFFNAGTTRFTLQADDEVALIINGVTFLDTRGAGQSGKSLTVDVPLNQGWQQVQVLYREFTQAAFVFVNWQLVKPGTNPTPPPPPPPPPNNCGPASATSVQTRFGDYTPCIQQGIHQVNCFQSDGAWNSPNRGSIETEPQITVWGQCTADSWTTFTVSCDPSVPQQSFKCSKTEAGWFPG
;
A
#
# COMPACT_ATOMS: atom_id res chain seq x y z
N MET A 1 0.45 46.41 66.50
CA MET A 1 -1.02 46.26 66.51
C MET A 1 -1.45 45.71 65.16
N LYS A 2 -2.48 44.84 65.16
CA LYS A 2 -3.12 44.11 64.05
C LYS A 2 -2.48 42.79 63.59
N ARG A 3 -3.12 41.73 64.09
CA ARG A 3 -3.09 40.30 63.75
C ARG A 3 -3.78 40.08 62.38
N LEU A 4 -3.49 38.97 61.68
CA LEU A 4 -4.46 37.92 61.25
C LEU A 4 -3.99 37.06 60.04
N LEU A 5 -4.17 35.73 60.19
CA LEU A 5 -4.52 34.68 59.20
C LEU A 5 -3.48 34.29 58.13
N VAL A 6 -2.80 33.13 58.19
CA VAL A 6 -3.22 31.74 57.91
C VAL A 6 -3.88 31.55 56.53
N THR A 7 -3.15 30.95 55.59
CA THR A 7 -3.67 29.90 54.68
C THR A 7 -2.51 29.13 54.04
N ALA A 8 -2.40 27.85 54.40
CA ALA A 8 -1.57 26.88 53.69
C ALA A 8 -2.33 26.46 52.42
N ILE A 9 -1.72 26.65 51.25
CA ILE A 9 -2.26 26.17 49.97
C ILE A 9 -1.69 24.77 49.74
N LEU A 10 -2.53 23.75 49.92
CA LEU A 10 -2.27 22.40 49.41
C LEU A 10 -2.28 22.46 47.88
N ALA A 11 -1.12 22.28 47.25
CA ALA A 11 -1.05 22.03 45.81
C ALA A 11 -1.41 20.56 45.56
N ALA A 12 -2.67 20.29 45.23
CA ALA A 12 -3.06 19.00 44.67
C ALA A 12 -2.55 18.92 43.22
N VAL A 13 -1.42 18.24 43.01
CA VAL A 13 -0.93 17.90 41.67
C VAL A 13 -1.85 16.82 41.11
N LEU A 14 -2.79 17.23 40.26
CA LEU A 14 -3.67 16.35 39.53
C LEU A 14 -2.85 15.70 38.39
N LEU A 15 -2.42 14.45 38.56
CA LEU A 15 -1.87 13.66 37.46
C LEU A 15 -2.99 13.35 36.46
N LEU A 16 -3.03 14.14 35.39
CA LEU A 16 -3.75 13.75 34.17
C LEU A 16 -3.03 12.53 33.56
N PRO A 17 -3.73 11.42 33.27
CA PRO A 17 -3.13 10.39 32.43
C PRO A 17 -2.90 11.02 31.06
N LEU A 18 -1.63 11.07 30.64
CA LEU A 18 -1.25 11.39 29.28
C LEU A 18 -1.79 10.25 28.41
N VAL A 19 -3.02 10.41 27.89
CA VAL A 19 -3.52 9.55 26.83
C VAL A 19 -2.68 9.90 25.62
N GLY A 20 -1.59 9.15 25.43
CA GLY A 20 -0.88 9.13 24.17
C GLY A 20 -1.87 8.64 23.13
N THR A 21 -2.50 9.55 22.41
CA THR A 21 -3.13 9.21 21.14
C THR A 21 -2.00 8.72 20.27
N ALA A 22 -1.85 7.40 20.16
CA ALA A 22 -1.10 6.82 19.07
C ALA A 22 -1.80 7.33 17.80
N SER A 23 -1.25 8.38 17.20
CA SER A 23 -1.57 8.72 15.82
C SER A 23 -1.44 7.41 15.04
N PRO A 24 -2.43 7.01 14.22
CA PRO A 24 -2.22 5.89 13.34
C PRO A 24 -0.91 6.17 12.63
N ALA A 25 0.06 5.27 12.79
CA ALA A 25 1.31 5.38 12.07
C ALA A 25 0.89 5.50 10.60
N THR A 26 1.13 6.66 10.01
CA THR A 26 1.12 6.78 8.56
C THR A 26 2.22 5.84 8.12
N VAL A 27 1.85 4.59 7.85
CA VAL A 27 2.55 3.76 6.89
C VAL A 27 2.61 4.67 5.68
N ASN A 28 3.76 5.29 5.50
CA ASN A 28 3.97 6.31 4.48
C ASN A 28 3.38 5.72 3.21
N ALA A 29 2.34 6.30 2.60
CA ALA A 29 1.63 5.57 1.56
C ALA A 29 2.51 5.33 0.32
N GLN A 30 3.59 6.10 0.23
CA GLN A 30 4.68 5.92 -0.72
C GLN A 30 5.67 4.79 -0.36
N SER A 31 5.62 4.25 0.86
CA SER A 31 6.57 3.24 1.36
C SER A 31 6.54 1.98 0.50
N GLY A 32 7.74 1.48 0.18
CA GLY A 32 7.92 0.29 -0.67
C GLY A 32 7.85 0.58 -2.17
N ASN A 33 7.53 1.81 -2.60
CA ASN A 33 7.57 2.19 -4.01
C ASN A 33 8.96 2.69 -4.40
N THR A 34 9.34 2.43 -5.64
CA THR A 34 10.55 2.98 -6.26
C THR A 34 10.14 3.93 -7.38
N TRP A 35 10.57 5.18 -7.31
CA TRP A 35 10.25 6.19 -8.32
C TRP A 35 11.45 6.47 -9.20
N THR A 36 11.21 6.60 -10.49
CA THR A 36 12.15 7.21 -11.42
C THR A 36 11.84 8.71 -11.51
N ALA A 37 12.71 9.54 -10.97
CA ALA A 37 12.66 11.00 -11.06
C ALA A 37 13.50 11.47 -12.25
N SER A 38 12.85 11.97 -13.30
CA SER A 38 13.47 12.54 -14.49
C SER A 38 13.38 14.06 -14.44
N TYR A 39 14.50 14.76 -14.51
CA TYR A 39 14.57 16.23 -14.46
C TYR A 39 14.99 16.79 -15.81
N PHE A 40 14.39 17.90 -16.20
CA PHE A 40 14.60 18.58 -17.48
C PHE A 40 15.01 20.02 -17.21
N ASN A 41 15.99 20.52 -17.96
CA ASN A 41 16.49 21.89 -17.86
C ASN A 41 15.64 22.93 -18.59
N ASN A 42 14.34 22.66 -18.73
CA ASN A 42 13.39 23.51 -19.43
C ASN A 42 12.00 23.38 -18.81
N PRO A 43 11.11 24.37 -19.04
CA PRO A 43 9.80 24.41 -18.41
C PRO A 43 8.76 23.49 -19.07
N ASN A 44 9.12 22.68 -20.07
CA ASN A 44 8.14 21.99 -20.93
C ASN A 44 8.35 20.47 -21.03
N TRP A 45 9.12 19.85 -20.13
CA TRP A 45 9.49 18.43 -20.21
C TRP A 45 10.03 18.03 -21.59
N ALA A 46 10.70 18.97 -22.28
CA ALA A 46 11.12 18.79 -23.66
C ALA A 46 12.49 18.10 -23.73
N GLY A 47 12.68 17.26 -24.74
CA GLY A 47 13.92 16.54 -24.98
C GLY A 47 14.20 15.43 -23.98
N ASN A 48 15.47 15.05 -23.87
CA ASN A 48 15.91 14.06 -22.89
C ASN A 48 16.10 14.71 -21.51
N PRO A 49 15.81 13.99 -20.41
CA PRO A 49 16.12 14.49 -19.08
C PRO A 49 17.63 14.67 -18.93
N VAL A 50 18.02 15.76 -18.26
CA VAL A 50 19.43 16.09 -17.97
C VAL A 50 19.94 15.38 -16.71
N LEU A 51 19.02 14.91 -15.86
CA LEU A 51 19.30 14.15 -14.66
C LEU A 51 18.19 13.12 -14.46
N ILE A 52 18.57 11.87 -14.13
CA ILE A 52 17.65 10.81 -13.73
C ILE A 52 18.11 10.28 -12.38
N GLN A 53 17.18 10.13 -11.44
CA GLN A 53 17.43 9.58 -10.12
C GLN A 53 16.39 8.51 -9.78
N THR A 54 16.79 7.55 -8.95
CA THR A 54 15.88 6.60 -8.32
C THR A 54 15.65 7.04 -6.89
N VAL A 55 14.39 7.25 -6.51
CA VAL A 55 14.02 7.84 -5.22
C VAL A 55 12.90 7.03 -4.53
N PRO A 56 12.92 6.90 -3.20
CA PRO A 56 11.93 6.10 -2.47
C PRO A 56 10.60 6.82 -2.25
N PHE A 57 10.56 8.14 -2.39
CA PHE A 57 9.36 8.95 -2.22
C PHE A 57 9.49 10.30 -2.94
N ILE A 58 8.34 10.93 -3.24
CA ILE A 58 8.23 12.30 -3.75
C ILE A 58 7.97 13.24 -2.57
N ALA A 59 9.05 13.66 -1.92
CA ALA A 59 9.03 14.65 -0.84
C ALA A 59 10.32 15.48 -0.91
N PHE A 60 10.35 16.41 -1.87
CA PHE A 60 11.53 17.22 -2.16
C PHE A 60 11.28 18.67 -1.80
N ASN A 61 12.27 19.27 -1.14
CA ASN A 61 12.35 20.70 -0.92
C ASN A 61 13.75 21.15 -1.33
N TRP A 62 13.86 21.78 -2.49
CA TRP A 62 15.11 22.31 -3.01
C TRP A 62 15.36 23.75 -2.53
N GLY A 63 14.36 24.41 -1.93
CA GLY A 63 14.43 25.82 -1.58
C GLY A 63 14.77 26.65 -2.82
N PHE A 64 15.75 27.54 -2.71
CA PHE A 64 16.26 28.34 -3.83
C PHE A 64 17.38 27.63 -4.63
N GLY A 65 17.46 26.30 -4.53
CA GLY A 65 18.49 25.48 -5.17
C GLY A 65 17.96 24.69 -6.37
N SER A 66 18.73 23.69 -6.83
CA SER A 66 18.31 22.77 -7.88
C SER A 66 18.40 21.30 -7.44
N PRO A 67 17.69 20.37 -8.13
CA PRO A 67 17.77 18.94 -7.84
C PRO A 67 19.16 18.30 -8.02
N GLY A 68 20.06 18.95 -8.76
CA GLY A 68 21.40 18.46 -9.00
C GLY A 68 22.07 19.07 -10.22
N ALA A 69 23.29 18.59 -10.51
CA ALA A 69 24.08 19.06 -11.63
C ALA A 69 23.33 18.92 -12.96
N GLY A 70 23.42 19.94 -13.81
CA GLY A 70 22.75 20.00 -15.11
C GLY A 70 21.31 20.51 -15.06
N VAL A 71 20.68 20.55 -13.88
CA VAL A 71 19.36 21.17 -13.69
C VAL A 71 19.56 22.63 -13.22
N PRO A 72 18.98 23.62 -13.90
CA PRO A 72 19.03 25.02 -13.47
C PRO A 72 18.24 25.20 -12.16
N VAL A 73 18.51 26.30 -11.46
CA VAL A 73 17.78 26.67 -10.23
C VAL A 73 16.32 26.97 -10.54
N ASP A 74 16.09 27.76 -11.60
CA ASP A 74 14.78 28.20 -12.04
C ASP A 74 14.40 27.55 -13.38
N ASN A 75 13.11 27.58 -13.73
CA ASN A 75 12.57 27.15 -15.03
C ASN A 75 12.91 25.70 -15.41
N PHE A 76 12.85 24.79 -14.43
CA PHE A 76 13.03 23.35 -14.65
C PHE A 76 11.71 22.59 -14.50
N THR A 77 11.69 21.37 -15.02
CA THR A 77 10.57 20.44 -14.82
C THR A 77 11.07 19.10 -14.31
N ALA A 78 10.21 18.40 -13.58
CA ALA A 78 10.45 17.02 -13.16
C ALA A 78 9.26 16.14 -13.53
N ARG A 79 9.55 14.87 -13.82
CA ARG A 79 8.56 13.81 -14.01
C ARG A 79 8.94 12.64 -13.10
N PHE A 80 8.00 12.22 -12.28
CA PHE A 80 8.15 11.06 -11.40
C PHE A 80 7.25 9.95 -11.92
N ASP A 81 7.84 8.79 -12.24
CA ASP A 81 7.12 7.61 -12.72
C ASP A 81 7.32 6.43 -11.77
N SER A 82 6.25 5.69 -11.47
CA SER A 82 6.33 4.43 -10.73
C SER A 82 5.16 3.49 -11.08
N GLN A 83 5.38 2.19 -10.91
CA GLN A 83 4.31 1.18 -10.84
C GLN A 83 3.98 0.97 -9.36
N VAL A 84 2.75 1.30 -8.98
CA VAL A 84 2.31 1.25 -7.58
C VAL A 84 1.14 0.28 -7.47
N PHE A 85 1.21 -0.65 -6.52
CA PHE A 85 0.10 -1.55 -6.24
C PHE A 85 -0.92 -0.84 -5.33
N PHE A 86 -2.17 -0.79 -5.76
CA PHE A 86 -3.28 -0.29 -4.95
C PHE A 86 -4.24 -1.43 -4.59
N ASN A 87 -4.85 -1.33 -3.41
CA ASN A 87 -6.04 -2.11 -3.09
C ASN A 87 -7.26 -1.48 -3.78
N ALA A 88 -8.29 -2.28 -4.05
CA ALA A 88 -9.54 -1.74 -4.56
C ALA A 88 -10.14 -0.73 -3.57
N GLY A 89 -10.62 0.40 -4.08
CA GLY A 89 -11.26 1.43 -3.28
C GLY A 89 -10.98 2.85 -3.75
N THR A 90 -11.38 3.82 -2.92
CA THR A 90 -11.08 5.22 -3.13
C THR A 90 -9.84 5.60 -2.34
N THR A 91 -8.82 6.05 -3.06
CA THR A 91 -7.57 6.57 -2.50
C THR A 91 -7.58 8.09 -2.61
N ARG A 92 -7.36 8.77 -1.49
CA ARG A 92 -7.17 10.23 -1.46
C ARG A 92 -5.70 10.54 -1.67
N PHE A 93 -5.39 11.29 -2.73
CA PHE A 93 -4.07 11.87 -2.96
C PHE A 93 -4.04 13.28 -2.41
N THR A 94 -2.90 13.65 -1.82
CA THR A 94 -2.57 15.00 -1.39
C THR A 94 -1.32 15.43 -2.14
N LEU A 95 -1.39 16.55 -2.85
CA LEU A 95 -0.27 17.13 -3.58
C LEU A 95 -0.05 18.56 -3.13
N GLN A 96 1.21 18.95 -2.99
CA GLN A 96 1.61 20.31 -2.73
C GLN A 96 2.88 20.58 -3.52
N ALA A 97 2.90 21.65 -4.29
CA ALA A 97 4.07 22.03 -5.06
C ALA A 97 4.16 23.55 -5.17
N ASP A 98 5.38 24.02 -5.29
CA ASP A 98 5.72 25.36 -5.73
C ASP A 98 6.65 25.15 -6.93
N ASP A 99 6.22 25.31 -8.19
CA ASP A 99 4.99 25.98 -8.63
C ASP A 99 3.80 25.06 -8.99
N GLU A 100 3.96 24.21 -10.01
CA GLU A 100 2.85 23.47 -10.63
C GLU A 100 3.02 21.96 -10.47
N VAL A 101 1.90 21.24 -10.33
CA VAL A 101 1.88 19.78 -10.20
C VAL A 101 0.66 19.17 -10.90
N ALA A 102 0.86 18.00 -11.50
CA ALA A 102 -0.24 17.20 -12.02
C ALA A 102 -0.09 15.73 -11.60
N LEU A 103 -1.21 15.09 -11.25
CA LEU A 103 -1.32 13.67 -10.95
C LEU A 103 -1.97 12.96 -12.14
N ILE A 104 -1.27 11.97 -12.68
CA ILE A 104 -1.72 11.14 -13.79
C ILE A 104 -1.65 9.69 -13.34
N ILE A 105 -2.75 8.95 -13.49
CA ILE A 105 -2.80 7.52 -13.17
C ILE A 105 -3.34 6.78 -14.39
N ASN A 106 -2.58 5.81 -14.90
CA ASN A 106 -2.86 5.08 -16.15
C ASN A 106 -3.20 6.00 -17.35
N GLY A 107 -2.50 7.13 -17.46
CA GLY A 107 -2.73 8.11 -18.52
C GLY A 107 -3.93 9.04 -18.30
N VAL A 108 -4.72 8.85 -17.24
CA VAL A 108 -5.83 9.75 -16.88
C VAL A 108 -5.32 10.81 -15.89
N THR A 109 -5.54 12.09 -16.21
CA THR A 109 -5.18 13.21 -15.31
C THR A 109 -6.29 13.42 -14.29
N PHE A 110 -5.97 13.27 -13.00
CA PHE A 110 -6.92 13.43 -11.90
C PHE A 110 -6.81 14.79 -11.20
N LEU A 111 -5.61 15.38 -11.21
CA LEU A 111 -5.36 16.71 -10.66
C LEU A 111 -4.33 17.40 -11.55
N ASP A 112 -4.54 18.68 -11.83
CA ASP A 112 -3.65 19.49 -12.66
C ASP A 112 -3.73 20.95 -12.23
N THR A 113 -2.59 21.53 -11.81
CA THR A 113 -2.53 22.93 -11.39
C THR A 113 -1.93 23.87 -12.42
N ARG A 114 -1.61 23.37 -13.63
CA ARG A 114 -0.98 24.18 -14.67
C ARG A 114 -1.86 25.37 -15.06
N GLY A 115 -1.31 26.58 -14.95
CA GLY A 115 -2.02 27.84 -15.19
C GLY A 115 -3.12 28.18 -14.18
N ALA A 116 -3.25 27.42 -13.08
CA ALA A 116 -4.36 27.56 -12.13
C ALA A 116 -4.06 28.47 -10.93
N GLY A 117 -2.83 28.99 -10.78
CA GLY A 117 -2.46 29.86 -9.66
C GLY A 117 -2.56 29.18 -8.29
N GLN A 118 -2.13 27.91 -8.22
CA GLN A 118 -2.20 27.10 -7.00
C GLN A 118 -0.81 26.80 -6.38
N SER A 119 0.24 27.52 -6.78
CA SER A 119 1.57 27.39 -6.18
C SER A 119 1.49 27.48 -4.65
N GLY A 120 2.23 26.61 -3.99
CA GLY A 120 2.34 26.46 -2.54
C GLY A 120 1.11 25.87 -1.82
N LYS A 121 -0.02 25.70 -2.50
CA LYS A 121 -1.26 25.20 -1.87
C LYS A 121 -1.30 23.69 -1.82
N SER A 122 -1.78 23.16 -0.70
CA SER A 122 -2.06 21.74 -0.54
C SER A 122 -3.42 21.42 -1.15
N LEU A 123 -3.45 20.50 -2.10
CA LEU A 123 -4.64 20.08 -2.82
C LEU A 123 -4.89 18.59 -2.60
N THR A 124 -6.16 18.20 -2.60
CA THR A 124 -6.56 16.79 -2.46
C THR A 124 -7.48 16.35 -3.59
N VAL A 125 -7.37 15.09 -3.99
CA VAL A 125 -8.25 14.43 -4.96
C VAL A 125 -8.53 13.00 -4.55
N ASP A 126 -9.79 12.58 -4.62
CA ASP A 126 -10.22 11.22 -4.34
C ASP A 126 -10.32 10.44 -5.65
N VAL A 127 -9.52 9.39 -5.78
CA VAL A 127 -9.42 8.57 -6.99
C VAL A 127 -9.96 7.17 -6.72
N PRO A 128 -11.02 6.72 -7.42
CA PRO A 128 -11.42 5.32 -7.38
C PRO A 128 -10.41 4.49 -8.17
N LEU A 129 -9.79 3.52 -7.49
CA LEU A 129 -8.79 2.61 -8.05
C LEU A 129 -9.28 1.16 -7.90
N ASN A 130 -9.01 0.38 -8.93
CA ASN A 130 -9.15 -1.07 -8.86
C ASN A 130 -7.93 -1.66 -8.15
N GLN A 131 -8.10 -2.86 -7.59
CA GLN A 131 -6.96 -3.59 -7.06
C GLN A 131 -5.97 -3.92 -8.17
N GLY A 132 -4.68 -3.78 -7.90
CA GLY A 132 -3.61 -4.16 -8.81
C GLY A 132 -2.58 -3.06 -9.02
N TRP A 133 -1.63 -3.34 -9.90
CA TRP A 133 -0.60 -2.38 -10.33
C TRP A 133 -1.21 -1.27 -11.19
N GLN A 134 -0.95 -0.04 -10.81
CA GLN A 134 -1.34 1.16 -11.54
C GLN A 134 -0.08 1.96 -11.87
N GLN A 135 -0.01 2.49 -13.10
CA GLN A 135 1.04 3.42 -13.47
C GLN A 135 0.72 4.79 -12.88
N VAL A 136 1.55 5.27 -11.95
CA VAL A 136 1.42 6.61 -11.39
C VAL A 136 2.50 7.50 -11.97
N GLN A 137 2.09 8.66 -12.47
CA GLN A 137 2.96 9.71 -12.95
C GLN A 137 2.63 11.02 -12.25
N VAL A 138 3.66 11.72 -11.78
CA VAL A 138 3.54 13.08 -11.25
C VAL A 138 4.40 14.00 -12.11
N LEU A 139 3.78 15.05 -12.65
CA LEU A 139 4.49 16.13 -13.33
C LEU A 139 4.67 17.27 -12.34
N TYR A 140 5.85 17.88 -12.35
CA TYR A 140 6.18 19.05 -11.55
C TYR A 140 6.90 20.11 -12.40
N ARG A 141 6.58 21.38 -12.19
CA ARG A 141 7.23 22.52 -12.84
C ARG A 141 7.61 23.56 -11.80
N GLU A 142 8.84 24.03 -11.92
CA GLU A 142 9.38 25.20 -11.23
C GLU A 142 9.52 26.35 -12.24
N PHE A 143 9.04 27.54 -11.89
CA PHE A 143 9.30 28.76 -12.63
C PHE A 143 10.43 29.56 -11.99
N THR A 144 10.24 30.04 -10.77
CA THR A 144 11.21 30.86 -10.04
C THR A 144 10.99 30.79 -8.53
N GLN A 145 12.03 31.10 -7.77
CA GLN A 145 12.02 31.18 -6.29
C GLN A 145 12.18 29.83 -5.61
N ALA A 146 11.25 29.45 -4.74
CA ALA A 146 11.41 28.31 -3.88
C ALA A 146 10.78 27.08 -4.54
N ALA A 147 11.60 26.07 -4.83
CA ALA A 147 11.17 24.86 -5.49
C ALA A 147 10.89 23.75 -4.46
N PHE A 148 9.67 23.22 -4.46
CA PHE A 148 9.34 22.01 -3.71
C PHE A 148 8.18 21.22 -4.31
N VAL A 149 8.17 19.91 -4.04
CA VAL A 149 7.06 19.01 -4.38
C VAL A 149 6.91 17.92 -3.32
N PHE A 150 5.69 17.83 -2.79
CA PHE A 150 5.28 16.81 -1.83
C PHE A 150 4.04 16.10 -2.36
N VAL A 151 4.09 14.78 -2.35
CA VAL A 151 2.96 13.93 -2.68
C VAL A 151 2.75 12.95 -1.54
N ASN A 152 1.50 12.64 -1.23
CA ASN A 152 1.16 11.52 -0.37
C ASN A 152 -0.22 11.01 -0.76
N TRP A 153 -0.60 9.83 -0.28
CA TRP A 153 -1.97 9.34 -0.43
C TRP A 153 -2.40 8.50 0.76
N GLN A 154 -3.66 8.10 0.80
CA GLN A 154 -4.19 7.16 1.77
C GLN A 154 -5.49 6.55 1.25
N LEU A 155 -5.73 5.28 1.55
CA LEU A 155 -7.03 4.65 1.27
C LEU A 155 -8.07 5.27 2.21
N VAL A 156 -9.08 5.94 1.65
CA VAL A 156 -10.15 6.59 2.44
C VAL A 156 -11.45 5.81 2.42
N LYS A 157 -11.63 4.92 1.42
CA LYS A 157 -12.78 4.03 1.34
C LYS A 157 -12.36 2.71 0.70
N PRO A 158 -12.40 1.57 1.40
CA PRO A 158 -12.19 0.27 0.77
C PRO A 158 -13.23 0.03 -0.33
N GLY A 159 -12.79 -0.57 -1.43
CA GLY A 159 -13.69 -1.01 -2.49
C GLY A 159 -14.57 -2.15 -1.99
N THR A 160 -15.83 -2.17 -2.38
CA THR A 160 -16.64 -3.37 -2.26
C THR A 160 -16.18 -4.32 -3.35
N ASN A 161 -15.35 -5.31 -3.00
CA ASN A 161 -15.14 -6.43 -3.90
C ASN A 161 -16.52 -7.08 -4.13
N PRO A 162 -17.01 -7.26 -5.37
CA PRO A 162 -18.25 -7.97 -5.59
C PRO A 162 -18.11 -9.34 -4.93
N THR A 163 -19.04 -9.67 -4.03
CA THR A 163 -19.06 -10.96 -3.35
C THR A 163 -19.19 -12.03 -4.43
N PRO A 164 -18.20 -12.91 -4.63
CA PRO A 164 -18.36 -14.01 -5.57
C PRO A 164 -19.54 -14.87 -5.13
N PRO A 165 -20.30 -15.44 -6.08
CA PRO A 165 -21.35 -16.40 -5.73
C PRO A 165 -20.73 -17.53 -4.90
N PRO A 166 -21.44 -18.03 -3.87
CA PRO A 166 -20.93 -19.11 -3.05
C PRO A 166 -20.56 -20.30 -3.95
N PRO A 167 -19.42 -20.96 -3.70
CA PRO A 167 -19.01 -22.12 -4.49
C PRO A 167 -20.07 -23.23 -4.39
N PRO A 168 -20.21 -24.07 -5.43
CA PRO A 168 -21.08 -25.25 -5.36
C PRO A 168 -20.68 -26.14 -4.17
N PRO A 169 -21.64 -26.79 -3.49
CA PRO A 169 -21.31 -27.75 -2.44
C PRO A 169 -20.41 -28.87 -3.00
N PRO A 170 -19.42 -29.34 -2.23
CA PRO A 170 -18.55 -30.44 -2.65
C PRO A 170 -19.35 -31.71 -2.92
N PRO A 171 -18.89 -32.58 -3.85
CA PRO A 171 -19.52 -33.87 -4.09
C PRO A 171 -19.52 -34.73 -2.80
N PRO A 172 -20.48 -35.65 -2.60
CA PRO A 172 -20.74 -36.32 -1.31
C PRO A 172 -19.66 -37.32 -0.83
N ASN A 173 -18.46 -37.28 -1.40
CA ASN A 173 -17.44 -38.30 -1.22
C ASN A 173 -16.46 -37.79 -0.15
N ASN A 174 -16.63 -38.22 1.11
CA ASN A 174 -15.80 -37.87 2.28
C ASN A 174 -14.34 -38.37 2.22
N CYS A 175 -13.77 -38.61 1.05
CA CYS A 175 -12.42 -39.11 0.88
C CYS A 175 -11.51 -38.02 0.37
N GLY A 176 -11.29 -37.03 1.23
CA GLY A 176 -10.33 -35.96 1.04
C GLY A 176 -9.93 -35.43 2.41
N PRO A 177 -8.75 -34.80 2.54
CA PRO A 177 -8.37 -34.16 3.79
C PRO A 177 -9.41 -33.09 4.15
N ALA A 178 -9.87 -33.12 5.40
CA ALA A 178 -10.82 -32.13 5.88
C ALA A 178 -10.19 -30.74 5.86
N SER A 179 -10.87 -29.80 5.20
CA SER A 179 -10.49 -28.39 5.27
C SER A 179 -11.04 -27.76 6.55
N ALA A 180 -10.24 -26.91 7.19
CA ALA A 180 -10.71 -26.04 8.25
C ALA A 180 -11.78 -25.07 7.70
N THR A 181 -12.77 -24.73 8.53
CA THR A 181 -13.84 -23.77 8.20
C THR A 181 -13.42 -22.32 8.45
N SER A 182 -12.35 -22.11 9.20
CA SER A 182 -11.73 -20.81 9.48
C SER A 182 -10.22 -20.99 9.66
N VAL A 183 -9.42 -20.07 9.12
CA VAL A 183 -7.97 -20.07 9.29
C VAL A 183 -7.51 -18.64 9.50
N GLN A 184 -6.92 -18.36 10.66
CA GLN A 184 -6.13 -17.15 10.88
C GLN A 184 -4.66 -17.51 10.87
N THR A 185 -3.84 -16.76 10.15
CA THR A 185 -2.38 -16.87 10.25
C THR A 185 -1.81 -15.52 10.67
N ARG A 186 -0.50 -15.44 10.87
CA ARG A 186 0.18 -14.14 11.04
C ARG A 186 0.00 -13.21 9.83
N PHE A 187 -0.43 -13.76 8.69
CA PHE A 187 -0.59 -13.07 7.43
C PHE A 187 -2.05 -12.79 7.06
N GLY A 188 -2.96 -12.80 8.02
CA GLY A 188 -4.36 -12.42 7.82
C GLY A 188 -5.37 -13.50 8.17
N ASP A 189 -6.66 -13.11 8.09
CA ASP A 189 -7.80 -14.00 8.24
C ASP A 189 -8.24 -14.52 6.86
N TYR A 190 -8.10 -15.83 6.66
CA TYR A 190 -8.45 -16.54 5.44
C TYR A 190 -9.86 -17.15 5.50
N THR A 191 -10.60 -16.97 6.59
CA THR A 191 -12.01 -17.38 6.69
C THR A 191 -12.85 -16.86 5.52
N PRO A 192 -12.70 -15.60 5.06
CA PRO A 192 -13.39 -15.14 3.86
C PRO A 192 -12.97 -15.89 2.60
N CYS A 193 -11.69 -16.26 2.46
CA CYS A 193 -11.18 -17.03 1.32
C CYS A 193 -11.77 -18.44 1.28
N ILE A 194 -11.89 -19.09 2.45
CA ILE A 194 -12.52 -20.40 2.59
C ILE A 194 -14.01 -20.33 2.21
N GLN A 195 -14.73 -19.36 2.76
CA GLN A 195 -16.18 -19.20 2.54
C GLN A 195 -16.52 -18.83 1.09
N GLN A 196 -15.63 -18.11 0.41
CA GLN A 196 -15.85 -17.61 -0.94
C GLN A 196 -15.16 -18.46 -2.02
N GLY A 197 -14.34 -19.45 -1.63
CA GLY A 197 -13.59 -20.27 -2.58
C GLY A 197 -12.62 -19.46 -3.45
N ILE A 198 -11.96 -18.46 -2.87
CA ILE A 198 -11.05 -17.55 -3.60
C ILE A 198 -9.59 -17.75 -3.18
N HIS A 199 -8.69 -17.29 -4.06
CA HIS A 199 -7.24 -17.40 -3.87
C HIS A 199 -6.77 -16.80 -2.55
N GLN A 200 -5.87 -17.50 -1.85
CA GLN A 200 -5.22 -17.01 -0.63
C GLN A 200 -4.58 -15.62 -0.78
N VAL A 201 -4.11 -15.24 -1.97
CA VAL A 201 -3.53 -13.92 -2.21
C VAL A 201 -4.52 -12.77 -1.97
N ASN A 202 -5.83 -13.04 -2.09
CA ASN A 202 -6.87 -12.04 -1.87
C ASN A 202 -7.19 -11.81 -0.39
N CYS A 203 -6.81 -12.74 0.50
CA CYS A 203 -6.93 -12.57 1.95
C CYS A 203 -5.59 -12.31 2.65
N PHE A 204 -4.49 -12.29 1.89
CA PHE A 204 -3.17 -12.02 2.42
C PHE A 204 -3.07 -10.58 2.94
N GLN A 205 -2.71 -10.47 4.22
CA GLN A 205 -2.36 -9.26 4.92
C GLN A 205 -0.90 -9.39 5.35
N SER A 206 0.01 -8.67 4.69
CA SER A 206 1.40 -8.65 5.12
C SER A 206 1.50 -8.11 6.54
N ASP A 207 2.35 -8.72 7.35
CA ASP A 207 2.74 -8.26 8.67
C ASP A 207 3.86 -7.20 8.64
N GLY A 208 4.28 -6.77 7.44
CA GLY A 208 5.28 -5.73 7.24
C GLY A 208 6.72 -6.14 7.58
N ALA A 209 6.95 -7.39 7.99
CA ALA A 209 8.29 -7.90 8.26
C ALA A 209 9.06 -8.13 6.95
N TRP A 210 10.39 -7.98 6.96
CA TRP A 210 11.23 -8.24 5.77
C TRP A 210 11.08 -9.68 5.23
N ASN A 211 10.78 -10.64 6.11
CA ASN A 211 10.54 -12.03 5.76
C ASN A 211 9.07 -12.34 5.40
N SER A 212 8.21 -11.34 5.33
CA SER A 212 6.82 -11.51 4.87
C SER A 212 6.84 -11.94 3.40
N PRO A 213 6.02 -12.94 3.00
CA PRO A 213 5.95 -13.33 1.61
C PRO A 213 5.42 -12.17 0.77
N ASN A 214 6.03 -11.95 -0.40
CA ASN A 214 5.56 -10.89 -1.29
C ASN A 214 4.33 -11.37 -2.09
N ARG A 215 3.40 -10.44 -2.35
CA ARG A 215 2.14 -10.71 -3.05
C ARG A 215 2.35 -11.41 -4.39
N GLY A 216 3.30 -10.96 -5.21
CA GLY A 216 3.59 -11.58 -6.51
C GLY A 216 3.97 -13.06 -6.41
N SER A 217 4.72 -13.43 -5.36
CA SER A 217 5.11 -14.82 -5.12
C SER A 217 3.97 -15.71 -4.62
N ILE A 218 2.90 -15.11 -4.09
CA ILE A 218 1.67 -15.79 -3.69
C ILE A 218 0.72 -15.90 -4.89
N GLU A 219 0.67 -14.91 -5.79
CA GLU A 219 -0.11 -14.97 -7.04
C GLU A 219 0.34 -16.12 -7.97
N THR A 220 1.60 -16.53 -7.87
CA THR A 220 2.13 -17.68 -8.62
C THR A 220 1.84 -19.03 -7.95
N GLU A 221 1.28 -19.05 -6.75
CA GLU A 221 0.87 -20.30 -6.10
C GLU A 221 -0.46 -20.79 -6.66
N PRO A 222 -0.68 -22.10 -6.76
CA PRO A 222 -2.02 -22.63 -7.00
C PRO A 222 -2.99 -22.28 -5.86
N GLN A 223 -4.28 -22.41 -6.14
CA GLN A 223 -5.34 -22.32 -5.14
C GLN A 223 -5.14 -23.38 -4.05
N ILE A 224 -5.27 -22.96 -2.79
CA ILE A 224 -5.35 -23.90 -1.67
C ILE A 224 -6.59 -24.79 -1.84
N THR A 225 -6.37 -26.10 -1.82
CA THR A 225 -7.42 -27.12 -1.87
C THR A 225 -7.69 -27.75 -0.51
N VAL A 226 -6.75 -27.60 0.44
CA VAL A 226 -6.85 -28.09 1.81
C VAL A 226 -6.54 -26.95 2.74
N TRP A 227 -7.55 -26.41 3.43
CA TRP A 227 -7.35 -25.26 4.32
C TRP A 227 -6.94 -25.71 5.73
N GLY A 228 -5.94 -25.04 6.30
CA GLY A 228 -5.45 -25.31 7.64
C GLY A 228 -4.08 -24.70 7.86
N GLN A 229 -3.74 -24.37 9.11
CA GLN A 229 -2.43 -23.81 9.42
C GLN A 229 -1.32 -24.81 9.08
N CYS A 230 -0.24 -24.31 8.48
CA CYS A 230 0.91 -25.11 8.08
C CYS A 230 2.21 -24.29 8.08
N THR A 231 3.35 -24.97 7.98
CA THR A 231 4.65 -24.30 7.84
C THR A 231 4.93 -24.00 6.37
N ALA A 232 5.14 -22.74 6.01
CA ALA A 232 5.38 -22.32 4.63
C ALA A 232 6.42 -23.20 3.91
N ASP A 233 6.14 -23.53 2.64
CA ASP A 233 6.97 -24.38 1.76
C ASP A 233 7.20 -25.83 2.23
N SER A 234 6.62 -26.25 3.37
CA SER A 234 6.65 -27.64 3.81
C SER A 234 5.79 -28.54 2.90
N TRP A 235 6.16 -29.82 2.84
CA TRP A 235 5.45 -30.83 2.08
C TRP A 235 4.75 -31.83 2.99
N THR A 236 3.59 -32.31 2.54
CA THR A 236 2.84 -33.38 3.19
C THR A 236 2.14 -34.25 2.14
N THR A 237 1.60 -35.40 2.54
CA THR A 237 0.81 -36.25 1.65
C THR A 237 -0.63 -36.38 2.17
N PHE A 238 -1.60 -36.34 1.25
CA PHE A 238 -3.00 -36.54 1.57
C PHE A 238 -3.61 -37.69 0.76
N THR A 239 -4.53 -38.41 1.42
CA THR A 239 -5.44 -39.32 0.75
C THR A 239 -6.54 -38.51 0.06
N VAL A 240 -6.63 -38.65 -1.26
CA VAL A 240 -7.57 -37.88 -2.11
C VAL A 240 -8.67 -38.74 -2.74
N SER A 241 -8.69 -40.03 -2.42
CA SER A 241 -9.62 -41.01 -2.99
C SER A 241 -10.01 -42.05 -1.95
N CYS A 242 -11.23 -42.60 -2.08
CA CYS A 242 -11.68 -43.74 -1.27
C CYS A 242 -11.08 -45.07 -1.77
N ASP A 243 -10.47 -45.09 -2.95
CA ASP A 243 -9.87 -46.28 -3.54
C ASP A 243 -8.46 -46.49 -2.94
N PRO A 244 -8.22 -47.59 -2.19
CA PRO A 244 -6.94 -47.85 -1.54
C PRO A 244 -5.81 -48.16 -2.54
N SER A 245 -6.13 -48.39 -3.82
CA SER A 245 -5.12 -48.55 -4.88
C SER A 245 -4.58 -47.21 -5.39
N VAL A 246 -5.27 -46.10 -5.13
CA VAL A 246 -4.82 -44.75 -5.51
C VAL A 246 -3.77 -44.29 -4.51
N PRO A 247 -2.52 -44.00 -4.95
CA PRO A 247 -1.50 -43.49 -4.05
C PRO A 247 -1.89 -42.14 -3.44
N GLN A 248 -1.42 -41.87 -2.23
CA GLN A 248 -1.51 -40.54 -1.65
C GLN A 248 -0.80 -39.52 -2.55
N GLN A 249 -1.36 -38.31 -2.62
CA GLN A 249 -0.80 -37.22 -3.41
C GLN A 249 0.02 -36.29 -2.53
N SER A 250 1.07 -35.72 -3.10
CA SER A 250 1.92 -34.72 -2.44
C SER A 250 1.30 -33.33 -2.53
N PHE A 251 1.41 -32.60 -1.44
CA PHE A 251 0.89 -31.25 -1.31
C PHE A 251 1.95 -30.35 -0.69
N LYS A 252 2.03 -29.12 -1.19
CA LYS A 252 2.92 -28.08 -0.69
C LYS A 252 2.12 -27.05 0.10
N CYS A 253 2.61 -26.67 1.27
CA CYS A 253 2.04 -25.60 2.07
C CYS A 253 2.30 -24.24 1.41
N SER A 254 1.26 -23.41 1.35
CA SER A 254 1.34 -22.05 0.85
C SER A 254 2.27 -21.17 1.69
N LYS A 255 2.85 -20.16 1.04
CA LYS A 255 3.63 -19.11 1.72
C LYS A 255 2.79 -18.31 2.73
N THR A 256 1.48 -18.29 2.54
CA THR A 256 0.53 -17.68 3.47
C THR A 256 0.28 -18.48 4.75
N GLU A 257 0.86 -19.68 4.86
CA GLU A 257 0.69 -20.62 5.98
C GLU A 257 -0.77 -21.07 6.18
N ALA A 258 -1.64 -20.82 5.19
CA ALA A 258 -3.09 -20.93 5.33
C ALA A 258 -3.66 -22.27 4.83
N GLY A 259 -2.81 -23.12 4.27
CA GLY A 259 -3.22 -24.41 3.72
C GLY A 259 -2.31 -24.90 2.61
N TRP A 260 -2.73 -25.98 1.97
CA TRP A 260 -1.94 -26.72 1.00
C TRP A 260 -2.60 -26.79 -0.39
N PHE A 261 -1.76 -26.88 -1.41
CA PHE A 261 -2.14 -27.15 -2.79
C PHE A 261 -1.36 -28.35 -3.36
N PRO A 262 -1.89 -29.07 -4.38
CA PRO A 262 -1.16 -30.15 -5.04
C PRO A 262 0.15 -29.62 -5.61
N GLY A 263 1.26 -30.30 -5.33
CA GLY A 263 2.60 -29.90 -5.77
C GLY A 263 3.29 -30.93 -6.64
#